data_AF-A0AAV4YQ38-F1
#
_entry.id   AF-A0AAV4YQ38-F1
#
_cell.length_a   1.000
_cell.length_b   1.000
_cell.length_c   1.000
_cell.angle_alpha   90.00
_cell.angle_beta   90.00
_cell.angle_gamma   90.00
#
_symmetry.space_group_name_H-M   'P 1'
#
loop_
_entity.id
_entity.type
_entity.pdbx_description
1 polymer ?
#
loop_
_entity_poly.entity_id
_entity_poly.type
_entity_poly.pdbx_seq_one_letter_code
_entity_poly.pdbx_strand_id
1 'polypeptide(L)'
;MVFPSEGLYRRQMTDALDAEGIPWRIAYVSGSLASLQGAVSAGIGVSLLPARLLQPDQVVLAHWPAVRSVELALHQGPGTSEPLARLGEALIALCDEVMGPR
;
A
#
# COMPACT_ATOMS: atom_id res chain seq x y z
N MET A 1 -9.30 -8.15 3.29
CA MET A 1 -8.59 -8.78 2.16
C MET A 1 -7.17 -8.31 2.20
N VAL A 2 -6.21 -9.18 1.87
CA VAL A 2 -4.80 -8.91 2.15
C VAL A 2 -3.89 -9.44 1.05
N PHE A 3 -2.70 -8.87 0.97
CA PHE A 3 -1.58 -9.52 0.31
C PHE A 3 -1.16 -10.80 1.07
N PRO A 4 -0.25 -11.64 0.52
CA PRO A 4 0.30 -12.81 1.23
C PRO A 4 1.00 -12.44 2.56
N SER A 5 1.46 -13.43 3.34
CA SER A 5 1.99 -13.24 4.72
C SER A 5 3.11 -12.21 4.83
N GLU A 6 4.01 -12.18 3.83
CA GLU A 6 5.10 -11.20 3.70
C GLU A 6 4.78 -10.08 2.70
N GLY A 7 3.51 -9.99 2.32
CA GLY A 7 3.02 -9.00 1.38
C GLY A 7 2.81 -7.64 2.03
N LEU A 8 2.74 -6.62 1.18
CA LEU A 8 2.54 -5.24 1.62
C LEU A 8 1.34 -5.11 2.58
N TYR A 9 1.55 -4.35 3.65
CA TYR A 9 0.52 -3.89 4.59
C TYR A 9 -0.21 -4.96 5.39
N ARG A 10 -0.08 -6.27 5.10
CA ARG A 10 -0.86 -7.31 5.79
C ARG A 10 -0.65 -7.26 7.28
N ARG A 11 0.61 -7.28 7.73
CA ARG A 11 0.96 -7.24 9.14
C ARG A 11 0.48 -5.96 9.81
N GLN A 12 0.70 -4.81 9.17
CA GLN A 12 0.25 -3.52 9.70
C GLN A 12 -1.27 -3.48 9.87
N MET A 13 -2.01 -4.04 8.91
CA MET A 13 -3.46 -4.13 8.95
C MET A 13 -3.93 -5.04 10.09
N THR A 14 -3.38 -6.24 10.23
CA THR A 14 -3.79 -7.19 11.28
C THR A 14 -3.40 -6.67 12.67
N ASP A 15 -2.17 -6.17 12.83
CA ASP A 15 -1.67 -5.65 14.10
C ASP A 15 -2.51 -4.45 14.59
N ALA A 16 -2.96 -3.57 13.68
CA ALA A 16 -3.80 -2.43 14.03
C ALA A 16 -5.23 -2.83 14.42
N LEU A 17 -5.80 -3.86 13.78
CA LEU A 17 -7.11 -4.40 14.16
C LEU A 17 -7.05 -5.14 15.49
N ASP A 18 -5.98 -5.92 15.71
CA ASP A 18 -5.74 -6.65 16.96
C ASP A 18 -5.56 -5.69 18.14
N ALA A 19 -4.80 -4.61 17.95
CA ALA A 19 -4.57 -3.59 18.99
C ALA A 19 -5.86 -2.89 19.46
N GLU A 20 -6.83 -2.72 18.56
CA GLU A 20 -8.13 -2.09 18.84
C GLU A 20 -9.22 -3.13 19.20
N GLY A 21 -8.87 -4.41 19.27
CA GLY A 21 -9.82 -5.49 19.61
C GLY A 21 -10.95 -5.67 18.60
N ILE A 22 -10.76 -5.24 17.34
CA ILE A 22 -11.76 -5.34 16.29
C ILE A 22 -11.75 -6.79 15.76
N PRO A 23 -12.86 -7.56 15.85
CA PRO A 23 -12.88 -8.92 15.32
C PRO A 23 -12.73 -8.92 13.79
N TRP A 24 -11.81 -9.73 13.26
CA TRP A 24 -11.57 -9.84 11.83
C TRP A 24 -11.31 -11.28 11.39
N ARG A 25 -11.40 -11.50 10.07
CA ARG A 25 -10.96 -12.73 9.40
C ARG A 25 -10.41 -12.40 8.02
N ILE A 26 -9.50 -13.22 7.52
CA ILE A 26 -9.03 -13.12 6.14
C ILE A 26 -10.05 -13.80 5.22
N ALA A 27 -10.78 -12.99 4.45
CA ALA A 27 -11.77 -13.50 3.48
C ALA A 27 -11.16 -13.82 2.09
N TYR A 28 -10.07 -13.14 1.72
CA TYR A 28 -9.43 -13.23 0.40
C TYR A 28 -7.96 -12.83 0.47
N VAL A 29 -7.10 -13.55 -0.25
CA VAL A 29 -5.65 -13.32 -0.35
C VAL A 29 -5.24 -13.29 -1.82
N SER A 30 -4.48 -12.28 -2.23
CA SER A 30 -3.89 -12.22 -3.58
C SER A 30 -2.61 -11.39 -3.59
N GLY A 31 -1.65 -11.77 -4.43
CA GLY A 31 -0.44 -10.98 -4.71
C GLY A 31 -0.67 -9.81 -5.68
N SER A 32 -1.86 -9.68 -6.26
CA SER A 32 -2.19 -8.67 -7.26
C SER A 32 -3.01 -7.53 -6.66
N LEU A 33 -2.51 -6.29 -6.77
CA LEU A 33 -3.23 -5.09 -6.40
C LEU A 33 -4.60 -5.02 -7.10
N ALA A 34 -4.65 -5.33 -8.39
CA ALA A 34 -5.88 -5.27 -9.18
C ALA A 34 -6.93 -6.28 -8.68
N SER A 35 -6.50 -7.49 -8.28
CA SER A 35 -7.41 -8.48 -7.70
C SER A 35 -7.95 -8.04 -6.35
N LEU A 36 -7.12 -7.44 -5.50
CA LEU A 36 -7.57 -6.89 -4.22
C LEU A 36 -8.54 -5.73 -4.43
N GLN A 37 -8.23 -4.77 -5.30
CA GLN A 37 -9.16 -3.66 -5.61
C GLN A 37 -10.49 -4.18 -6.16
N GLY A 38 -10.46 -5.10 -7.13
CA GLY A 38 -11.69 -5.67 -7.71
C GLY A 38 -12.57 -6.37 -6.67
N ALA A 39 -11.96 -7.05 -5.69
CA ALA A 39 -12.71 -7.68 -4.61
C ALA A 39 -13.28 -6.66 -3.59
N VAL A 40 -12.66 -5.47 -3.42
CA VAL A 40 -13.21 -4.37 -2.59
C VAL A 40 -14.42 -3.81 -3.32
N SER A 41 -14.26 -3.49 -4.61
CA SER A 41 -15.34 -3.01 -5.48
C SER A 41 -16.52 -3.97 -5.56
N ALA A 42 -16.27 -5.28 -5.53
CA ALA A 42 -17.32 -6.30 -5.48
C ALA A 42 -18.01 -6.44 -4.09
N GLY A 43 -17.59 -5.68 -3.08
CA GLY A 43 -18.19 -5.71 -1.74
C GLY A 43 -17.85 -6.97 -0.92
N ILE A 44 -16.82 -7.73 -1.31
CA ILE A 44 -16.43 -8.98 -0.63
C ILE A 44 -15.76 -8.69 0.72
N GLY A 45 -15.16 -7.50 0.87
CA GLY A 45 -14.62 -7.03 2.13
C GLY A 45 -13.79 -5.75 2.00
N VAL A 46 -13.05 -5.44 3.06
CA VAL A 46 -12.21 -4.23 3.17
C VAL A 46 -10.74 -4.56 2.97
N SER A 47 -9.91 -3.60 2.57
CA SER A 47 -8.45 -3.76 2.41
C SER A 47 -7.73 -2.51 2.89
N LEU A 48 -6.46 -2.66 3.28
CA LEU A 48 -5.56 -1.54 3.50
C LEU A 48 -4.73 -1.29 2.24
N LEU A 49 -4.89 -0.11 1.64
CA LEU A 49 -4.19 0.33 0.41
C LEU A 49 -3.79 1.80 0.54
N PRO A 50 -2.71 2.26 -0.12
CA PRO A 50 -2.39 3.67 -0.25
C PRO A 50 -3.59 4.48 -0.78
N ALA A 51 -3.91 5.60 -0.14
CA ALA A 51 -5.11 6.40 -0.45
C ALA A 51 -5.18 6.85 -1.92
N ARG A 52 -4.03 7.07 -2.59
CA ARG A 52 -3.97 7.44 -4.01
C ARG A 52 -4.51 6.35 -4.95
N LEU A 53 -4.60 5.11 -4.48
CA LEU A 53 -5.09 3.94 -5.22
C LEU A 53 -6.60 3.71 -5.01
N LEU A 54 -7.29 4.62 -4.30
CA LEU A 54 -8.73 4.55 -4.13
C LEU A 54 -9.42 4.62 -5.50
N GLN A 55 -10.31 3.65 -5.77
CA GLN A 55 -11.14 3.67 -6.98
C GLN A 55 -12.43 4.49 -6.75
N PRO A 56 -13.07 5.03 -7.80
CA PRO A 56 -14.25 5.90 -7.65
C PRO A 56 -15.45 5.26 -6.95
N ASP A 57 -15.56 3.94 -7.03
CA ASP A 57 -16.60 3.11 -6.41
C ASP A 57 -16.23 2.62 -5.00
N GLN A 58 -15.08 3.04 -4.48
CA GLN A 58 -14.57 2.66 -3.17
C GLN A 58 -14.58 3.87 -2.23
N VAL A 59 -14.70 3.58 -0.93
CA VAL A 59 -14.67 4.60 0.12
C VAL A 59 -13.58 4.31 1.13
N VAL A 60 -12.96 5.36 1.65
CA VAL A 60 -12.09 5.26 2.82
C VAL A 60 -12.97 5.13 4.05
N LEU A 61 -12.70 4.14 4.89
CA LEU A 61 -13.49 3.91 6.09
C LEU A 61 -13.08 4.89 7.19
N ALA A 62 -14.02 5.72 7.64
CA ALA A 62 -13.84 6.60 8.79
C ALA A 62 -13.93 5.81 10.11
N HIS A 63 -13.24 6.28 11.15
CA HIS A 63 -13.22 5.65 12.49
C HIS A 63 -12.61 4.25 12.54
N TRP A 64 -11.73 3.93 11.60
CA TRP A 64 -10.91 2.72 11.63
C TRP A 64 -9.53 3.00 12.22
N PRO A 65 -8.81 1.96 12.69
CA PRO A 65 -7.48 2.13 13.26
C PRO A 65 -6.54 2.82 12.29
N ALA A 66 -5.83 3.84 12.78
CA ALA A 66 -4.79 4.48 11.99
C ALA A 66 -3.61 3.53 11.82
N VAL A 67 -3.08 3.45 10.61
CA VAL A 67 -1.86 2.71 10.31
C VAL A 67 -0.77 3.68 9.89
N ARG A 68 0.49 3.29 10.16
CA ARG A 68 1.64 4.09 9.72
C ARG A 68 1.68 4.14 8.20
N SER A 69 1.93 5.33 7.67
CA SER A 69 2.23 5.52 6.26
C SER A 69 3.43 4.66 5.85
N VAL A 70 3.42 4.23 4.60
CA VAL A 70 4.56 3.56 3.98
C VAL A 70 5.33 4.53 3.11
N GLU A 71 6.64 4.34 3.06
CA GLU A 71 7.54 5.11 2.23
C GLU A 71 7.92 4.28 0.99
N LEU A 72 8.08 4.96 -0.13
CA LEU A 72 8.67 4.38 -1.34
C LEU A 72 10.18 4.65 -1.29
N ALA A 73 10.97 3.59 -1.21
CA ALA A 73 12.43 3.69 -1.18
C ALA A 73 13.05 3.20 -2.49
N LEU A 74 14.09 3.89 -2.96
CA LEU A 74 14.93 3.44 -4.05
C LEU A 74 16.18 2.74 -3.49
N HIS A 75 16.30 1.45 -3.75
CA HIS A 75 17.48 0.67 -3.35
C HIS A 75 18.53 0.66 -4.47
N GLN A 76 19.72 1.17 -4.18
CA GLN A 76 20.86 1.15 -5.11
C GLN A 76 21.91 0.14 -4.64
N GLY A 77 22.39 -0.70 -5.56
CA GLY A 77 23.49 -1.63 -5.32
C GLY A 77 24.85 -0.93 -5.21
N PRO A 78 25.90 -1.65 -4.78
CA PRO A 78 27.25 -1.10 -4.70
C PRO A 78 27.78 -0.74 -6.10
N GLY A 79 28.43 0.43 -6.19
CA GLY A 79 28.97 0.97 -7.44
C GLY A 79 28.10 2.11 -7.98
N THR A 80 28.71 3.30 -8.06
CA THR A 80 28.03 4.49 -8.57
C THR A 80 28.75 4.95 -9.84
N SER A 81 28.06 4.85 -10.96
CA SER A 81 28.46 5.53 -12.21
C SER A 81 27.63 6.80 -12.34
N GLU A 82 28.16 7.79 -13.08
CA GLU A 82 27.44 9.04 -13.33
C GLU A 82 26.05 8.82 -13.97
N PRO A 83 25.85 7.91 -14.95
CA PRO A 83 24.51 7.61 -15.47
C PRO A 83 23.56 7.02 -14.43
N LEU A 84 24.06 6.17 -13.52
CA LEU A 84 23.25 5.55 -12.48
C LEU A 84 22.82 6.57 -11.42
N ALA A 85 23.71 7.49 -11.03
CA ALA A 85 23.39 8.58 -10.13
C ALA A 85 22.30 9.49 -10.72
N ARG A 86 22.48 9.90 -11.98
CA ARG A 86 21.48 10.72 -12.71
C ARG A 86 20.13 10.03 -12.83
N LEU A 87 20.10 8.72 -13.07
CA LEU A 87 18.85 7.96 -13.11
C LEU A 87 18.18 7.93 -11.74
N GLY A 88 18.94 7.70 -10.67
CA GLY A 88 18.43 7.71 -9.30
C GLY A 88 17.79 9.05 -8.94
N GLU A 89 18.47 10.15 -9.20
CA GLU A 89 17.95 11.52 -8.99
C GLU A 89 16.68 11.76 -9.81
N ALA A 90 16.65 11.35 -11.07
CA ALA A 90 15.47 11.51 -11.93
C ALA A 90 14.27 10.69 -11.44
N LEU A 91 14.50 9.46 -10.96
CA LEU A 91 13.43 8.62 -10.39
C LEU A 91 12.89 9.20 -9.09
N ILE A 92 13.76 9.73 -8.23
CA ILE A 92 13.35 10.39 -6.99
C ILE A 92 12.49 11.62 -7.32
N ALA A 93 12.97 12.51 -8.19
CA ALA A 93 12.23 13.70 -8.59
C ALA A 93 10.86 13.35 -9.20
N LEU A 94 10.79 12.33 -10.06
CA LEU A 94 9.53 11.83 -10.61
C LEU A 94 8.61 11.26 -9.52
N CYS A 95 9.16 10.51 -8.57
CA CYS A 95 8.36 9.97 -7.46
C CYS A 95 7.81 11.10 -6.59
N ASP A 96 8.58 12.14 -6.29
CA ASP A 96 8.12 13.30 -5.53
C ASP A 96 6.99 14.03 -6.26
N GLU A 97 7.08 14.18 -7.59
CA GLU A 97 6.01 14.77 -8.41
C GLU A 97 4.73 13.91 -8.38
N VAL A 98 4.87 12.59 -8.53
CA VAL A 98 3.73 11.66 -8.64
C VAL A 98 3.09 11.34 -7.28
N MET A 99 3.89 11.36 -6.21
CA MET A 99 3.49 10.98 -4.85
C MET A 99 3.27 12.18 -3.92
N GLY A 100 3.61 13.40 -4.37
CA GLY A 100 3.33 14.64 -3.66
C GLY A 100 1.84 14.81 -3.30
N PRO A 101 1.53 15.70 -2.34
CA PRO A 101 0.16 15.96 -1.94
C PRO A 101 -0.67 16.40 -3.16
N ARG A 102 -1.84 15.78 -3.33
CA ARG A 102 -2.85 16.22 -4.29
C ARG A 102 -3.52 17.51 -3.85
#